data_AF-A0AA38WCB2-F1
#
_entry.id   AF-A0AA38WCB2-F1
#
_cell.length_a   1.000
_cell.length_b   1.000
_cell.length_c   1.000
_cell.angle_alpha   90.00
_cell.angle_beta   90.00
_cell.angle_gamma   90.00
#
_symmetry.space_group_name_H-M   'P 1'
#
loop_
_entity.id
_entity.type
_entity.pdbx_description
1 polymer ?
#
loop_
_entity_poly.entity_id
_entity_poly.type
_entity_poly.pdbx_seq_one_letter_code
_entity_poly.pdbx_strand_id
1 'polypeptide(L)'
;MEKSWMRTNRTKNPYIDGVAAFLKYVVHQLKVLRNMDPLKNHEKIKIPCPCVFCLNHYSLDVDELHHHLFSKGIDESYIKWTKHGEKDERPRSGHINVNDETEIPTDAPVTIEMVQSTEDYCIENHKKSDLKMLKATIQRMSQLYQVVCNS
;
A
#
# COMPACT_ATOMS: atom_id res chain seq x y z
N MET A 1 9.08 14.70 -0.09
CA MET A 1 8.62 14.46 -1.48
C MET A 1 7.36 15.27 -1.72
N GLU A 2 7.23 15.91 -2.89
CA GLU A 2 6.01 16.68 -3.23
C GLU A 2 4.78 15.76 -3.29
N LYS A 3 3.66 16.22 -2.72
CA LYS A 3 2.42 15.42 -2.57
C LYS A 3 1.20 16.02 -3.24
N SER A 4 1.37 17.17 -3.91
CA SER A 4 0.29 17.86 -4.65
C SER A 4 -0.30 16.98 -5.76
N TRP A 5 0.50 16.09 -6.35
CA TRP A 5 0.07 15.14 -7.38
C TRP A 5 -1.07 14.22 -6.93
N MET A 6 -1.19 13.92 -5.63
CA MET A 6 -2.20 13.01 -5.09
C MET A 6 -3.63 13.51 -5.37
N ARG A 7 -3.81 14.83 -5.54
CA ARG A 7 -5.09 15.50 -5.81
C ARG A 7 -5.36 15.73 -7.29
N THR A 8 -4.46 15.28 -8.16
CA THR A 8 -4.59 15.50 -9.60
C THR A 8 -5.35 14.38 -10.28
N ASN A 9 -5.89 14.62 -11.47
CA ASN A 9 -6.61 13.61 -12.21
C ASN A 9 -5.69 12.41 -12.55
N ARG A 10 -6.15 11.20 -12.22
CA ARG A 10 -5.39 9.94 -12.37
C ARG A 10 -4.95 9.60 -13.79
N THR A 11 -5.57 10.21 -14.80
CA THR A 11 -5.19 10.02 -16.22
C THR A 11 -4.17 11.06 -16.72
N LYS A 12 -3.79 12.02 -15.88
CA LYS A 12 -2.85 13.09 -16.23
C LYS A 12 -1.46 12.77 -15.70
N ASN A 13 -0.45 13.26 -16.42
CA ASN A 13 0.96 13.05 -16.10
C ASN A 13 1.32 13.36 -14.64
N PRO A 14 0.84 14.45 -14.00
CA PRO A 14 1.18 14.72 -12.60
C PRO A 14 0.88 13.54 -11.67
N TYR A 15 -0.28 12.89 -11.83
CA TYR A 15 -0.64 11.73 -11.02
C TYR A 15 0.22 10.51 -11.39
N ILE A 16 0.39 10.25 -12.70
CA ILE A 16 1.17 9.10 -13.20
C ILE A 16 2.62 9.17 -12.69
N ASP A 17 3.26 10.34 -12.88
CA ASP A 17 4.64 10.59 -12.48
C ASP A 17 4.77 10.56 -10.95
N GLY A 18 3.77 11.11 -10.24
CA GLY A 18 3.69 11.06 -8.78
C GLY A 18 3.64 9.65 -8.23
N VAL A 19 2.79 8.78 -8.79
CA VAL A 19 2.72 7.35 -8.44
C VAL A 19 4.03 6.64 -8.72
N ALA A 20 4.64 6.86 -9.89
CA ALA A 20 5.91 6.25 -10.25
C ALA A 20 7.04 6.65 -9.28
N ALA A 21 7.12 7.94 -8.94
CA ALA A 21 8.07 8.45 -7.97
C ALA A 21 7.81 7.90 -6.56
N PHE A 22 6.54 7.76 -6.16
CA PHE A 22 6.16 7.22 -4.86
C PHE A 22 6.60 5.75 -4.74
N LEU A 23 6.26 4.90 -5.73
CA LEU A 23 6.63 3.49 -5.72
C LEU A 23 8.16 3.31 -5.69
N LYS A 24 8.88 4.09 -6.51
CA LYS A 24 10.35 4.08 -6.51
C LYS A 24 10.92 4.42 -5.13
N TYR A 25 10.37 5.46 -4.49
CA TYR A 25 10.76 5.88 -3.16
C TYR A 25 10.52 4.76 -2.13
N VAL A 26 9.31 4.21 -2.06
CA VAL A 26 8.95 3.20 -1.05
C VAL A 26 9.76 1.91 -1.23
N VAL A 27 9.91 1.43 -2.47
CA VAL A 27 10.73 0.24 -2.77
C VAL A 27 12.17 0.44 -2.31
N HIS A 28 12.75 1.62 -2.58
CA HIS A 28 14.10 1.94 -2.13
C HIS A 28 14.19 1.94 -0.60
N GLN A 29 13.28 2.63 0.09
CA GLN A 29 13.28 2.68 1.56
C GLN A 29 13.16 1.30 2.19
N LEU A 30 12.24 0.46 1.70
CA LEU A 30 12.05 -0.89 2.23
C LEU A 30 13.26 -1.80 2.00
N LYS A 31 13.93 -1.68 0.84
CA LYS A 31 15.18 -2.41 0.58
C LYS A 31 16.28 -2.03 1.56
N VAL A 32 16.44 -0.72 1.82
CA VAL A 32 17.41 -0.20 2.79
C VAL A 32 17.07 -0.67 4.20
N LEU A 33 15.82 -0.52 4.64
CA LEU A 33 15.40 -0.89 6.00
C LEU A 33 15.50 -2.38 6.29
N ARG A 34 15.28 -3.23 5.28
CA ARG A 34 15.33 -4.70 5.41
C ARG A 34 16.72 -5.28 5.11
N ASN A 35 17.73 -4.45 4.84
CA ASN A 35 19.06 -4.89 4.40
C ASN A 35 19.00 -5.92 3.25
N MET A 36 18.06 -5.71 2.31
CA MET A 36 17.82 -6.65 1.22
C MET A 36 18.94 -6.57 0.18
N ASP A 37 19.69 -7.66 0.04
CA ASP A 37 20.68 -7.82 -1.02
C ASP A 37 19.96 -8.01 -2.37
N PRO A 38 20.14 -7.11 -3.36
CA PRO A 38 19.52 -7.21 -4.68
C PRO A 38 19.84 -8.51 -5.42
N LEU A 39 20.92 -9.20 -5.05
CA LEU A 39 21.43 -10.37 -5.74
C LEU A 39 21.03 -11.70 -5.06
N LYS A 40 20.54 -11.67 -3.82
CA LYS A 40 20.27 -12.88 -3.03
C LYS A 40 18.81 -13.08 -2.65
N ASN A 41 18.04 -12.00 -2.57
CA ASN A 41 16.67 -12.08 -2.08
C ASN A 41 15.68 -12.01 -3.25
N HIS A 42 15.10 -13.15 -3.61
CA HIS A 42 13.95 -13.25 -4.53
C HIS A 42 12.61 -12.94 -3.85
N GLU A 43 12.62 -12.48 -2.60
CA GLU A 43 11.41 -12.20 -1.85
C GLU A 43 10.67 -11.00 -2.45
N LYS A 44 9.38 -11.19 -2.75
CA LYS A 44 8.52 -10.10 -3.23
C LYS A 44 8.30 -9.09 -2.09
N ILE A 45 8.66 -7.84 -2.34
CA ILE A 45 8.41 -6.75 -1.40
C ILE A 45 6.90 -6.53 -1.28
N LYS A 46 6.36 -6.74 -0.10
CA LYS A 46 4.98 -6.38 0.27
C LYS A 46 4.95 -4.99 0.90
N ILE A 47 4.08 -4.14 0.38
CA ILE A 47 3.99 -2.70 0.66
C ILE A 47 2.57 -2.36 1.12
N PRO A 48 2.38 -1.68 2.27
CA PRO A 48 1.08 -1.18 2.69
C PRO A 48 0.43 -0.31 1.60
N CYS A 49 -0.84 -0.56 1.30
CA CYS A 49 -1.55 0.13 0.23
C CYS A 49 -2.21 1.40 0.77
N PRO A 50 -1.77 2.61 0.35
CA PRO A 50 -2.33 3.87 0.84
C PRO A 50 -3.58 4.29 0.06
N CYS A 51 -4.25 3.38 -0.64
CA CYS A 51 -5.46 3.73 -1.38
C CYS A 51 -6.64 3.97 -0.43
N VAL A 52 -7.63 4.73 -0.90
CA VAL A 52 -8.82 5.11 -0.11
C VAL A 52 -9.62 3.92 0.45
N PHE A 53 -9.44 2.72 -0.10
CA PHE A 53 -10.10 1.50 0.40
C PHE A 53 -9.22 0.70 1.35
N CYS A 54 -7.90 0.67 1.11
CA CYS A 54 -6.99 -0.14 1.89
C CYS A 54 -6.49 0.58 3.14
N LEU A 55 -6.41 1.91 3.12
CA LEU A 55 -6.03 2.77 4.25
C LEU A 55 -4.76 2.29 4.99
N ASN A 56 -3.77 1.80 4.23
CA ASN A 56 -2.52 1.21 4.74
C ASN A 56 -2.67 -0.09 5.56
N HIS A 57 -3.85 -0.72 5.60
CA HIS A 57 -4.08 -1.98 6.33
C HIS A 57 -3.66 -3.22 5.54
N TYR A 58 -3.63 -3.14 4.22
CA TYR A 58 -3.31 -4.27 3.34
C TYR A 58 -1.96 -4.09 2.69
N SER A 59 -1.13 -5.14 2.70
CA SER A 59 0.17 -5.12 2.03
C SER A 59 0.10 -5.88 0.70
N LEU A 60 0.44 -5.18 -0.38
CA LEU A 60 0.38 -5.66 -1.76
C LEU A 60 1.77 -5.74 -2.36
N ASP A 61 1.96 -6.53 -3.42
CA ASP A 61 3.19 -6.36 -4.19
C ASP A 61 3.16 -5.07 -5.04
N VAL A 62 4.27 -4.75 -5.69
CA VAL A 62 4.44 -3.48 -6.43
C VAL A 62 3.42 -3.36 -7.57
N ASP A 63 3.10 -4.45 -8.25
CA ASP A 63 2.21 -4.45 -9.41
C ASP A 63 0.75 -4.27 -8.97
N GLU A 64 0.34 -5.00 -7.93
CA GLU A 64 -0.97 -4.86 -7.30
C GLU A 64 -1.17 -3.46 -6.70
N LEU A 65 -0.13 -2.93 -6.03
CA LEU A 65 -0.15 -1.59 -5.47
C LEU A 65 -0.29 -0.53 -6.57
N HIS A 66 0.49 -0.65 -7.65
CA HIS A 66 0.37 0.23 -8.81
C HIS A 66 -1.06 0.21 -9.36
N HIS A 67 -1.64 -0.98 -9.56
CA HIS A 67 -3.02 -1.11 -10.00
C HIS A 67 -4.02 -0.39 -9.07
N HIS A 68 -3.91 -0.59 -7.75
CA HIS A 68 -4.77 0.08 -6.77
C HIS A 68 -4.64 1.61 -6.82
N LEU A 69 -3.43 2.14 -6.95
CA LEU A 69 -3.25 3.60 -7.00
C LEU A 69 -3.94 4.22 -8.23
N PHE A 70 -4.04 3.51 -9.34
CA PHE A 70 -4.77 3.98 -10.52
C PHE A 70 -6.28 3.70 -10.48
N SER A 71 -6.71 2.52 -10.02
CA SER A 71 -8.12 2.14 -10.04
C SER A 71 -8.91 2.66 -8.83
N LYS A 72 -8.29 2.64 -7.65
CA LYS A 72 -8.89 3.02 -6.36
C LYS A 72 -8.50 4.42 -5.91
N GLY A 73 -7.29 4.89 -6.24
CA GLY A 73 -6.82 6.24 -5.90
C GLY A 73 -6.19 6.29 -4.52
N ILE A 74 -5.16 7.12 -4.37
CA ILE A 74 -4.47 7.33 -3.08
C ILE A 74 -5.37 8.11 -2.12
N ASP A 75 -5.27 7.80 -0.82
CA ASP A 75 -5.88 8.61 0.23
C ASP A 75 -5.15 9.95 0.34
N GLU A 76 -5.81 11.01 -0.12
CA GLU A 76 -5.26 12.37 -0.12
C GLU A 76 -5.00 12.94 1.29
N SER A 77 -5.61 12.35 2.31
CA SER A 77 -5.36 12.71 3.72
C SER A 77 -4.05 12.11 4.24
N TYR A 78 -3.50 11.10 3.56
CA TYR A 78 -2.25 10.43 3.89
C TYR A 78 -1.03 11.26 3.47
N ILE A 79 -0.90 12.45 4.05
CA ILE A 79 0.14 13.44 3.74
C ILE A 79 1.49 13.16 4.41
N LYS A 80 1.55 12.21 5.34
CA LYS A 80 2.78 11.72 5.96
C LYS A 80 2.90 10.23 5.70
N TRP A 81 3.91 9.83 4.93
CA TRP A 81 4.10 8.43 4.56
C TRP A 81 4.87 7.65 5.64
N THR A 82 4.38 7.69 6.87
CA THR A 82 5.04 7.09 8.04
C THR A 82 5.18 5.57 7.91
N LYS A 83 4.19 4.88 7.33
CA LYS A 83 4.28 3.44 7.01
C LYS A 83 5.23 3.11 5.86
N HIS A 84 5.78 4.12 5.19
CA HIS A 84 6.68 3.99 4.04
C HIS A 84 8.04 4.67 4.23
N GLY A 85 8.40 4.97 5.48
CA GLY A 85 9.74 5.48 5.81
C GLY A 85 9.95 6.97 5.63
N GLU A 86 8.89 7.76 5.42
CA GLU A 86 9.01 9.22 5.49
C GLU A 86 9.29 9.64 6.94
N LYS A 87 10.47 10.22 7.15
CA LYS A 87 10.88 10.75 8.44
C LYS A 87 10.19 12.10 8.66
N ASP A 88 9.75 12.37 9.89
CA ASP A 88 9.33 13.72 10.26
C ASP A 88 10.52 14.67 10.09
N GLU A 89 10.34 15.74 9.32
CA GLU A 89 11.25 16.88 9.29
C GLU A 89 11.13 17.66 10.61
N ARG A 90 11.50 17.05 11.74
CA ARG A 90 11.76 17.83 12.96
C ARG A 90 13.12 18.51 12.77
N PRO A 91 13.27 19.81 13.10
CA PRO A 91 14.60 20.35 13.33
C PRO A 91 15.23 19.47 14.41
N ARG A 92 16.46 18.97 14.16
CA ARG A 92 17.21 18.24 15.17
C ARG A 92 17.49 19.18 16.34
N SER A 93 16.59 19.23 17.32
CA SER A 93 16.83 19.87 18.60
C SER A 93 16.98 18.76 19.63
N GLY A 94 18.22 18.59 20.12
CA GLY A 94 18.56 17.89 21.34
C GLY A 94 18.27 16.40 21.40
N HIS A 95 19.32 15.58 21.43
CA HIS A 95 19.23 14.26 22.05
C HIS A 95 18.72 14.40 23.49
N ILE A 96 17.57 13.81 23.80
CA ILE A 96 17.28 13.34 25.16
C ILE A 96 17.08 11.84 25.04
N ASN A 97 18.04 11.10 25.59
CA ASN A 97 17.96 9.68 25.76
C ASN A 97 16.97 9.43 26.90
N VAL A 98 15.75 9.02 26.57
CA VAL A 98 14.84 8.45 27.56
C VAL A 98 14.91 6.95 27.37
N ASN A 99 15.70 6.31 28.23
CA ASN A 99 15.56 4.89 28.50
C ASN A 99 14.15 4.71 29.09
N ASP A 100 13.21 4.24 28.27
CA ASP A 100 11.89 3.81 28.74
C ASP A 100 11.90 2.28 28.76
N GLU A 101 12.49 1.74 29.82
CA GLU A 101 12.28 0.36 30.24
C GLU A 101 10.85 0.28 30.80
N THR A 102 9.88 0.13 29.91
CA THR A 102 8.55 -0.35 30.32
C THR A 102 8.63 -1.87 30.46
N GLU A 103 9.05 -2.30 31.65
CA GLU A 103 8.75 -3.65 32.14
C GLU A 103 7.22 -3.85 32.04
N ILE A 104 6.80 -4.82 31.23
CA ILE A 104 5.45 -5.37 31.25
C ILE A 104 5.56 -6.72 31.97
N PRO A 105 5.19 -6.83 33.25
CA PRO A 105 4.86 -8.13 33.83
C PRO A 105 3.43 -8.48 33.39
N THR A 106 3.20 -9.74 32.99
CA THR A 106 2.18 -10.66 33.54
C THR A 106 1.89 -11.79 32.55
N ASP A 107 1.90 -13.01 33.07
CA ASP A 107 1.64 -14.30 32.42
C ASP A 107 0.30 -14.41 31.66
N ALA A 108 0.29 -14.06 30.38
CA ALA A 108 -0.76 -14.50 29.47
C ALA A 108 -0.17 -14.83 28.09
N PRO A 109 -0.36 -16.06 27.57
CA PRO A 109 0.01 -16.34 26.18
C PRO A 109 -0.94 -15.54 25.28
N VAL A 110 -0.47 -14.40 24.78
CA VAL A 110 -1.11 -13.73 23.65
C VAL A 110 -1.02 -14.70 22.48
N THR A 111 -2.14 -15.34 22.16
CA THR A 111 -2.23 -16.36 21.11
C THR A 111 -2.04 -15.68 19.76
N ILE A 112 -0.87 -15.91 19.17
CA ILE A 112 -0.49 -15.54 17.79
C ILE A 112 -1.58 -15.94 16.77
N GLU A 113 -2.41 -16.95 17.09
CA GLU A 113 -3.55 -17.41 16.28
C GLU A 113 -4.65 -16.36 16.05
N MET A 114 -4.92 -15.47 17.01
CA MET A 114 -5.98 -14.46 16.84
C MET A 114 -5.59 -13.37 15.84
N VAL A 115 -4.30 -13.06 15.72
CA VAL A 115 -3.77 -12.09 14.75
C VAL A 115 -3.78 -12.68 13.35
N GLN A 116 -3.32 -13.92 13.18
CA GLN A 116 -3.32 -14.62 11.89
C GLN A 116 -4.73 -14.77 11.30
N SER A 117 -5.72 -15.11 12.14
CA SER A 117 -7.12 -15.26 11.71
C SER A 117 -7.72 -13.96 11.16
N THR A 118 -7.35 -12.81 11.72
CA THR A 118 -7.80 -11.50 11.22
C THR A 118 -7.11 -11.09 9.92
N GLU A 119 -5.82 -11.43 9.77
CA GLU A 119 -5.07 -11.18 8.54
C GLU A 119 -5.62 -12.01 7.37
N ASP A 120 -5.91 -13.29 7.60
CA ASP A 120 -6.47 -14.20 6.60
C ASP A 120 -7.89 -13.79 6.16
N TYR A 121 -8.75 -13.39 7.10
CA TYR A 121 -10.10 -12.90 6.80
C TYR A 121 -10.06 -11.63 5.92
N CYS A 122 -9.12 -10.73 6.21
CA CYS A 122 -8.91 -9.52 5.42
C CYS A 122 -8.48 -9.87 3.98
N ILE A 123 -7.54 -10.81 3.81
CA ILE A 123 -7.04 -11.25 2.50
C ILE A 123 -8.14 -11.92 1.65
N GLU A 124 -8.97 -12.79 2.24
CA GLU A 124 -10.01 -13.50 1.50
C GLU A 124 -11.09 -12.54 0.96
N ASN A 125 -11.52 -11.58 1.78
CA ASN A 125 -12.50 -10.59 1.36
C ASN A 125 -11.97 -9.67 0.25
N HIS A 126 -10.68 -9.32 0.31
CA HIS A 126 -10.03 -8.56 -0.75
C HIS A 126 -10.00 -9.33 -2.08
N LYS A 127 -9.60 -10.62 -2.08
CA LYS A 127 -9.67 -11.49 -3.28
C LYS A 127 -11.08 -11.59 -3.85
N LYS A 128 -12.09 -11.71 -2.98
CA LYS A 128 -13.51 -11.71 -3.41
C LYS A 128 -13.92 -10.39 -4.05
N SER A 129 -13.48 -9.27 -3.49
CA SER A 129 -13.78 -7.93 -4.02
C SER A 129 -13.15 -7.68 -5.39
N ASP A 130 -11.88 -8.09 -5.58
CA ASP A 130 -11.17 -7.94 -6.85
C ASP A 130 -11.74 -8.88 -7.92
N LEU A 131 -12.10 -10.12 -7.55
CA LEU A 131 -12.78 -11.05 -8.47
C LEU A 131 -14.14 -10.50 -8.93
N LYS A 132 -14.89 -9.85 -8.03
CA LYS A 132 -16.15 -9.19 -8.35
C LYS A 132 -15.95 -8.03 -9.33
N MET A 133 -14.90 -7.22 -9.14
CA MET A 133 -14.56 -6.13 -10.06
C MET A 133 -14.12 -6.66 -11.44
N LEU A 134 -13.25 -7.67 -11.49
CA LEU A 134 -12.82 -8.29 -12.74
C LEU A 134 -14.00 -8.85 -13.54
N LYS A 135 -14.91 -9.55 -12.87
CA LYS A 135 -16.16 -10.06 -13.48
C LYS A 135 -17.01 -8.93 -14.05
N ALA A 136 -17.16 -7.82 -13.32
CA ALA A 136 -17.92 -6.66 -13.79
C ALA A 136 -17.27 -6.00 -15.03
N THR A 137 -15.94 -5.90 -15.06
CA THR A 137 -15.20 -5.39 -16.21
C THR A 137 -15.36 -6.27 -17.44
N ILE A 138 -15.21 -7.59 -17.29
CA ILE A 138 -15.40 -8.56 -18.38
C ILE A 138 -16.83 -8.48 -18.92
N GLN A 139 -17.83 -8.42 -18.03
CA GLN A 139 -19.23 -8.27 -18.42
C GLN A 139 -19.48 -7.00 -19.24
N ARG A 140 -18.90 -5.88 -18.80
CA ARG A 140 -19.02 -4.60 -19.49
C ARG A 140 -18.35 -4.63 -20.86
N MET A 141 -17.16 -5.24 -20.97
CA MET A 141 -16.48 -5.44 -22.26
C MET A 141 -17.29 -6.33 -23.20
N SER A 142 -17.91 -7.40 -22.68
CA SER A 142 -18.78 -8.28 -23.46
C SER A 142 -20.02 -7.57 -24.00
N GLN A 143 -20.67 -6.73 -23.17
CA GLN A 143 -21.80 -5.91 -23.59
C GLN A 143 -21.41 -4.90 -24.68
N LEU A 144 -20.27 -4.22 -24.52
CA LEU A 144 -19.77 -3.29 -25.53
C LEU A 144 -19.47 -4.01 -26.85
N TYR A 145 -18.86 -5.19 -26.79
CA TYR A 145 -18.60 -6.01 -27.97
C TYR A 145 -19.88 -6.43 -28.69
N GLN A 146 -20.91 -6.86 -27.95
CA GLN A 146 -22.22 -7.20 -28.52
C GLN A 146 -22.91 -6.00 -29.18
N VAL A 147 -22.79 -4.80 -28.62
CA VAL A 147 -23.33 -3.58 -29.22
C VAL A 147 -22.62 -3.25 -30.54
N VAL A 148 -21.29 -3.37 -30.56
CA VAL A 148 -20.46 -3.11 -31.75
C VAL A 148 -20.70 -4.13 -32.87
N CYS A 149 -20.87 -5.41 -32.54
CA CYS A 149 -21.07 -6.47 -33.54
C CYS A 149 -22.49 -6.55 -34.11
N ASN A 150 -23.49 -5.96 -33.45
CA ASN A 150 -24.88 -5.96 -33.89
C ASN A 150 -25.34 -4.60 -34.45
N SER A 151 -24.40 -3.66 -34.66
CA SER A 151 -24.61 -2.38 -35.36
C SER A 151 -24.05 -2.46 -36.78
#